data_AF-A0A935NY68-F1
#
_entry.id   AF-A0A935NY68-F1
#
_cell.length_a   1.000
_cell.length_b   1.000
_cell.length_c   1.000
_cell.angle_alpha   90.00
_cell.angle_beta   90.00
_cell.angle_gamma   90.00
#
_symmetry.space_group_name_H-M   'P 1'
#
loop_
_entity.id
_entity.type
_entity.pdbx_description
1 polymer ?
#
loop_
_entity_poly.entity_id
_entity_poly.type
_entity_poly.pdbx_seq_one_letter_code
_entity_poly.pdbx_strand_id
1 'polypeptide(L)'
;MLFACPACDSRHDVTGLAAGQMVRCRCGAVTALATPSPQAGKLACPQCGAAVATSEPSCGHCAAPLLLKACPRCLSRVFHGHKHCSECGTELGVAAPAAPSGDRPCPRCDRALAAHHISDVVIDECVGCGGVFLDQVAIQRVIADRQQVRAEALLGALPKAAPAAIPPRDRMYIKCPVCRVVMNRRQLALGAGVIVDVCKAHGTFFDAGELPKTLEFISNGGLERAERRQLEALREAAKREQQNARYSHMMAARSSTSAHADAHRGGQGTAFIELLRALWR
;
A
#
# COMPACT_ATOMS: atom_id res chain seq x y z
N MET A 1 27.04 -25.81 -4.99
CA MET A 1 26.48 -26.56 -3.85
C MET A 1 26.98 -25.90 -2.58
N LEU A 2 26.09 -25.59 -1.64
CA LEU A 2 26.49 -25.03 -0.35
C LEU A 2 26.57 -26.15 0.69
N PHE A 3 27.70 -26.23 1.39
CA PHE A 3 27.91 -27.13 2.51
C PHE A 3 27.91 -26.33 3.81
N ALA A 4 27.12 -26.76 4.78
CA ALA A 4 27.14 -26.21 6.14
C ALA A 4 27.97 -27.13 7.05
N CYS A 5 28.97 -26.57 7.73
CA CYS A 5 29.83 -27.32 8.63
C CYS A 5 29.03 -27.79 9.87
N PRO A 6 28.97 -29.09 10.19
CA PRO A 6 28.18 -29.58 11.32
C PRO A 6 28.73 -29.12 12.69
N ALA A 7 30.00 -28.73 12.77
CA ALA A 7 30.63 -28.30 14.02
C ALA A 7 30.42 -26.81 14.33
N CYS A 8 30.24 -25.94 13.33
CA CYS A 8 30.16 -24.49 13.54
C CYS A 8 29.16 -23.75 12.64
N ASP A 9 28.36 -24.48 11.86
CA ASP A 9 27.35 -23.98 10.91
C ASP A 9 27.84 -23.00 9.83
N SER A 10 29.16 -22.83 9.70
CA SER A 10 29.71 -22.00 8.63
C SER A 10 29.42 -22.62 7.25
N ARG A 11 29.04 -21.77 6.29
CA ARG A 11 28.66 -22.17 4.94
C ARG A 11 29.81 -21.98 3.97
N HIS A 12 30.10 -23.01 3.19
CA HIS A 12 31.16 -23.02 2.18
C HIS A 12 30.56 -23.34 0.82
N ASP A 13 31.01 -22.62 -0.20
CA ASP A 13 30.76 -23.02 -1.58
C ASP A 13 31.71 -24.16 -1.94
N VAL A 14 31.13 -25.33 -2.18
CA VAL A 14 31.83 -26.57 -2.53
C VAL A 14 31.46 -27.00 -3.96
N THR A 15 31.03 -26.06 -4.79
CA THR A 15 30.75 -26.32 -6.20
C THR A 15 31.98 -26.92 -6.89
N GLY A 16 31.80 -28.05 -7.56
CA GLY A 16 32.87 -28.80 -8.23
C GLY A 16 33.50 -29.92 -7.39
N LEU A 17 33.21 -30.01 -6.10
CA LEU A 17 33.61 -31.14 -5.26
C LEU A 17 32.57 -32.27 -5.34
N ALA A 18 33.06 -33.51 -5.41
CA ALA A 18 32.25 -34.72 -5.44
C ALA A 18 31.78 -35.13 -4.04
N ALA A 19 30.63 -35.81 -3.98
CA ALA A 19 30.15 -36.44 -2.75
C ALA A 19 31.21 -37.42 -2.21
N GLY A 20 31.39 -37.44 -0.89
CA GLY A 20 32.42 -38.23 -0.20
C GLY A 20 33.79 -37.56 -0.11
N GLN A 21 34.07 -36.47 -0.85
CA GLN A 21 35.33 -35.75 -0.68
C GLN A 21 35.40 -35.05 0.68
N MET A 22 36.57 -35.09 1.31
CA MET A 22 36.83 -34.44 2.59
C MET A 22 36.98 -32.93 2.41
N VAL A 23 36.15 -32.16 3.09
CA VAL A 23 36.21 -30.70 3.11
C VAL A 23 36.67 -30.24 4.49
N ARG A 24 37.66 -29.35 4.50
CA ARG A 24 38.15 -28.73 5.72
C ARG A 24 37.47 -27.38 5.93
N CYS A 25 36.75 -27.26 7.02
CA CYS A 25 36.18 -26.01 7.48
C CYS A 25 37.25 -25.11 8.08
N ARG A 26 37.02 -23.78 8.06
CA ARG A 26 37.87 -22.79 8.75
C ARG A 26 37.97 -23.01 10.27
N CYS A 27 36.99 -23.64 10.90
CA CYS A 27 37.06 -24.01 12.33
C CYS A 27 37.98 -25.20 12.61
N GLY A 28 38.58 -25.80 11.57
CA GLY A 28 39.46 -26.97 11.69
C GLY A 28 38.75 -28.32 11.54
N ALA A 29 37.42 -28.37 11.60
CA ALA A 29 36.67 -29.59 11.35
C ALA A 29 36.87 -30.09 9.91
N VAL A 30 37.05 -31.40 9.75
CA VAL A 30 37.12 -32.07 8.45
C VAL A 30 35.93 -33.02 8.36
N THR A 31 35.15 -32.91 7.29
CA THR A 31 33.94 -33.71 7.11
C THR A 31 33.79 -34.10 5.64
N ALA A 32 33.32 -35.33 5.39
CA ALA A 32 33.01 -35.77 4.04
C ALA A 32 31.73 -35.08 3.53
N LEU A 33 31.74 -34.61 2.28
CA LEU A 33 30.55 -34.05 1.65
C LEU A 33 29.44 -35.09 1.53
N ALA A 34 28.27 -34.78 2.09
CA ALA A 34 27.11 -35.65 1.98
C ALA A 34 26.58 -35.68 0.54
N THR A 35 26.09 -36.85 0.12
CA THR A 35 25.36 -36.99 -1.14
C THR A 35 24.04 -36.20 -1.03
N PRO A 36 23.73 -35.29 -1.97
CA PRO A 36 22.47 -34.57 -1.95
C PRO A 36 21.30 -35.54 -2.14
N SER A 37 20.16 -35.21 -1.53
CA SER A 37 18.92 -35.96 -1.71
C SER A 37 18.58 -36.11 -3.21
N PRO A 38 18.01 -37.25 -3.65
CA PRO A 38 17.51 -37.42 -5.02
C PRO A 38 16.43 -36.41 -5.44
N GLN A 39 15.84 -35.70 -4.47
CA GLN A 39 14.83 -34.67 -4.66
C GLN A 39 15.44 -33.26 -4.70
N ALA A 40 16.72 -33.10 -4.33
CA ALA A 40 17.40 -31.80 -4.33
C ALA A 40 17.40 -31.20 -5.74
N GLY A 41 16.90 -29.98 -5.87
CA GLY A 41 16.80 -29.27 -7.15
C GLY A 41 15.63 -29.69 -8.05
N LYS A 42 14.78 -30.63 -7.61
CA LYS A 42 13.53 -30.99 -8.30
C LYS A 42 12.36 -30.15 -7.76
N LEU A 43 11.33 -29.99 -8.59
CA LEU A 43 10.09 -29.31 -8.24
C LEU A 43 8.95 -30.32 -8.10
N ALA A 44 7.98 -30.06 -7.22
CA ALA A 44 6.82 -30.93 -7.07
C ALA A 44 5.86 -30.77 -8.25
N CYS A 45 5.35 -31.88 -8.80
CA CYS A 45 4.27 -31.88 -9.78
C CYS A 45 3.00 -31.25 -9.16
N PRO A 46 2.34 -30.30 -9.84
CA PRO A 46 1.14 -29.65 -9.32
C PRO A 46 -0.07 -30.60 -9.22
N GLN A 47 -0.05 -31.70 -9.98
CA GLN A 47 -1.16 -32.65 -10.05
C GLN A 47 -1.04 -33.80 -9.05
N CYS A 48 0.16 -34.38 -8.91
CA CYS A 48 0.38 -35.59 -8.09
C CYS A 48 1.46 -35.44 -7.00
N GLY A 49 2.17 -34.31 -6.95
CA GLY A 49 3.21 -34.06 -5.96
C GLY A 49 4.56 -34.74 -6.21
N ALA A 50 4.70 -35.56 -7.26
CA ALA A 50 5.97 -36.22 -7.58
C ALA A 50 7.11 -35.22 -7.81
N ALA A 51 8.33 -35.55 -7.40
CA ALA A 51 9.51 -34.72 -7.65
C ALA A 51 9.96 -34.84 -9.10
N VAL A 52 9.89 -33.75 -9.86
CA VAL A 52 10.18 -33.69 -11.29
C VAL A 52 11.32 -32.71 -11.57
N ALA A 53 12.23 -33.08 -12.48
CA ALA A 53 13.30 -32.18 -12.90
C ALA A 53 12.74 -30.97 -13.66
N THR A 54 13.38 -29.81 -13.51
CA THR A 54 12.93 -28.58 -14.18
C THR A 54 13.03 -28.61 -15.71
N SER A 55 13.80 -29.54 -16.27
CA SER A 55 13.93 -29.76 -17.72
C SER A 55 12.85 -30.68 -18.31
N GLU A 56 12.07 -31.38 -17.48
CA GLU A 56 11.07 -32.33 -17.97
C GLU A 56 9.78 -31.60 -18.40
N PRO A 57 9.29 -31.82 -19.62
CA PRO A 57 8.06 -31.18 -20.12
C PRO A 57 6.79 -31.86 -19.62
N SER A 58 6.90 -33.01 -18.95
CA SER A 58 5.78 -33.79 -18.44
C SER A 58 6.20 -34.62 -17.23
N CYS A 59 5.28 -34.86 -16.30
CA CYS A 59 5.56 -35.66 -15.10
C CYS A 59 5.68 -37.16 -15.45
N GLY A 60 6.82 -37.78 -15.17
CA GLY A 60 7.00 -39.22 -15.36
C GLY A 60 6.10 -40.14 -14.50
N HIS A 61 5.39 -39.59 -13.50
CA HIS A 61 4.49 -40.37 -12.64
C HIS A 61 3.02 -40.31 -13.08
N CYS A 62 2.49 -39.12 -13.38
CA CYS A 62 1.08 -38.94 -13.72
C CYS A 62 0.84 -38.44 -15.16
N ALA A 63 1.89 -38.30 -15.96
CA ALA A 63 1.88 -37.78 -17.32
C ALA A 63 1.35 -36.34 -17.48
N ALA A 64 1.09 -35.60 -16.40
CA ALA A 64 0.65 -34.21 -16.48
C ALA A 64 1.69 -33.36 -17.23
N PRO A 65 1.26 -32.50 -18.18
CA PRO A 65 2.16 -31.56 -18.84
C PRO A 65 2.67 -30.53 -17.83
N LEU A 66 3.95 -30.17 -17.95
CA LEU A 66 4.64 -29.29 -17.04
C LEU A 66 5.18 -28.09 -17.78
N LEU A 67 4.82 -26.91 -17.29
CA LEU A 67 5.30 -25.64 -17.79
C LEU A 67 5.93 -24.87 -16.62
N LEU A 68 7.17 -24.40 -16.80
CA LEU A 68 7.81 -23.56 -15.80
C LEU A 68 7.30 -22.12 -15.88
N LYS A 69 7.12 -21.50 -14.71
CA LYS A 69 6.98 -20.06 -14.55
C LYS A 69 7.85 -19.59 -13.38
N ALA A 70 8.17 -18.30 -13.35
CA ALA A 70 8.80 -17.67 -12.20
C ALA A 70 7.72 -17.24 -11.19
N CYS A 71 8.00 -17.38 -9.90
CA CYS A 71 7.22 -16.72 -8.85
C CYS A 71 7.37 -15.20 -8.97
N PRO A 72 6.29 -14.41 -8.96
CA PRO A 72 6.38 -12.96 -9.09
C PRO A 72 7.03 -12.27 -7.87
N ARG A 73 7.09 -12.95 -6.71
CA ARG A 73 7.67 -12.39 -5.48
C ARG A 73 9.15 -12.71 -5.31
N CYS A 74 9.49 -14.01 -5.27
CA CYS A 74 10.87 -14.44 -4.99
C CYS A 74 11.64 -14.89 -6.23
N LEU A 75 11.03 -14.85 -7.41
CA LEU A 75 11.61 -15.27 -8.69
C LEU A 75 12.01 -16.76 -8.78
N SER A 76 11.72 -17.55 -7.73
CA SER A 76 11.94 -18.99 -7.75
C SER A 76 11.11 -19.67 -8.85
N ARG A 77 11.66 -20.74 -9.41
CA ARG A 77 11.01 -21.52 -10.47
C ARG A 77 9.93 -22.41 -9.86
N VAL A 78 8.74 -22.40 -10.47
CA VAL A 78 7.59 -23.21 -10.06
C VAL A 78 6.89 -23.75 -11.30
N PHE A 79 6.25 -24.92 -11.20
CA PHE A 79 5.38 -25.39 -12.28
C PHE A 79 4.06 -24.61 -12.30
N HIS A 80 3.56 -24.34 -13.50
CA HIS A 80 2.22 -23.83 -13.73
C HIS A 80 1.18 -24.79 -13.11
N GLY A 81 0.12 -24.26 -12.50
CA GLY A 81 -0.90 -25.04 -11.79
C GLY A 81 -0.72 -25.10 -10.27
N HIS A 82 0.46 -24.78 -9.74
CA HIS A 82 0.61 -24.55 -8.29
C HIS A 82 -0.19 -23.33 -7.85
N LYS A 83 -0.94 -23.48 -6.75
CA LYS A 83 -1.65 -22.36 -6.10
C LYS A 83 -0.72 -21.47 -5.29
N HIS A 84 0.37 -22.01 -4.77
CA HIS A 84 1.32 -21.28 -3.93
C HIS A 84 2.77 -21.61 -4.30
N CYS A 85 3.68 -20.66 -4.09
CA CYS A 85 5.11 -20.87 -4.27
C CYS A 85 5.66 -21.77 -3.15
N SER A 86 6.37 -22.83 -3.51
CA SER A 86 7.00 -23.74 -2.53
C SER A 86 8.16 -23.11 -1.76
N GLU A 87 8.73 -22.01 -2.27
CA GLU A 87 9.85 -21.31 -1.64
C GLU A 87 9.38 -20.22 -0.66
N CYS A 88 8.49 -19.32 -1.11
CA CYS A 88 8.07 -18.15 -0.33
C CYS A 88 6.60 -18.16 0.13
N GLY A 89 5.83 -19.19 -0.22
CA GLY A 89 4.42 -19.33 0.16
C GLY A 89 3.44 -18.40 -0.57
N THR A 90 3.90 -17.54 -1.47
CA THR A 90 3.04 -16.56 -2.15
C THR A 90 2.07 -17.23 -3.10
N GLU A 91 0.81 -16.79 -3.10
CA GLU A 91 -0.21 -17.29 -4.01
C GLU A 91 0.17 -16.99 -5.48
N LEU A 92 0.08 -18.01 -6.32
CA LEU A 92 0.49 -18.01 -7.73
C LEU A 92 -0.73 -17.98 -8.69
N GLY A 93 -1.91 -17.66 -8.14
CA GLY A 93 -3.17 -17.56 -8.86
C GLY A 93 -3.10 -16.64 -10.07
N VAL A 94 -3.88 -17.00 -11.10
CA VAL A 94 -3.81 -16.43 -12.45
C VAL A 94 -4.16 -14.94 -12.43
N ALA A 95 -3.23 -14.10 -12.91
CA ALA A 95 -3.51 -12.73 -13.30
C ALA A 95 -4.61 -12.76 -14.38
N ALA A 96 -5.73 -12.09 -14.13
CA ALA A 96 -6.80 -11.97 -15.12
C ALA A 96 -6.24 -11.31 -16.39
N PRO A 97 -6.41 -11.90 -17.59
CA PRO A 97 -5.99 -11.27 -18.82
C PRO A 97 -6.99 -10.16 -19.15
N ALA A 98 -6.67 -8.92 -18.79
CA ALA A 98 -7.21 -7.77 -19.51
C ALA A 98 -6.22 -7.45 -20.62
N ALA A 99 -6.62 -7.64 -21.88
CA ALA A 99 -5.87 -7.09 -22.99
C ALA A 99 -5.65 -5.59 -22.72
N PRO A 100 -4.39 -5.11 -22.74
CA PRO A 100 -4.09 -3.70 -22.54
C PRO A 100 -4.84 -2.87 -23.60
N SER A 101 -5.91 -2.17 -23.22
CA SER A 101 -6.59 -1.23 -24.12
C SER A 101 -5.70 0.00 -24.29
N GLY A 102 -4.78 -0.03 -25.26
CA GLY A 102 -3.78 1.01 -25.52
C GLY A 102 -4.31 2.35 -26.06
N ASP A 103 -5.62 2.56 -26.09
CA ASP A 103 -6.24 3.72 -26.76
C ASP A 103 -6.57 4.89 -25.82
N ARG A 104 -6.19 4.83 -24.53
CA ARG A 104 -6.50 5.89 -23.57
C ARG A 104 -5.45 7.02 -23.64
N PRO A 105 -5.83 8.28 -23.85
CA PRO A 105 -4.87 9.38 -23.84
C PRO A 105 -4.54 9.81 -22.41
N CYS A 106 -3.26 10.09 -22.19
CA CYS A 106 -2.74 10.67 -20.97
C CYS A 106 -3.40 12.04 -20.73
N PRO A 107 -3.99 12.28 -19.56
CA PRO A 107 -4.73 13.50 -19.30
C PRO A 107 -3.84 14.74 -19.07
N ARG A 108 -2.52 14.54 -18.94
CA ARG A 108 -1.49 15.59 -18.80
C ARG A 108 -0.87 16.01 -20.13
N CYS A 109 -0.53 15.05 -20.98
CA CYS A 109 0.24 15.30 -22.20
C CYS A 109 -0.37 14.74 -23.48
N ASP A 110 -1.58 14.18 -23.41
CA ASP A 110 -2.40 13.65 -24.50
C ASP A 110 -1.80 12.45 -25.27
N ARG A 111 -0.61 11.96 -24.89
CA ARG A 111 0.00 10.75 -25.44
C ARG A 111 -0.74 9.49 -25.00
N ALA A 112 -0.76 8.44 -25.83
CA ALA A 112 -1.34 7.15 -25.45
C ALA A 112 -0.69 6.58 -24.18
N LEU A 113 -1.51 6.06 -23.27
CA LEU A 113 -1.06 5.31 -22.11
C LEU A 113 -0.71 3.89 -22.53
N ALA A 114 0.47 3.42 -22.13
CA ALA A 114 0.93 2.06 -22.31
C ALA A 114 0.48 1.22 -21.11
N ALA A 115 -0.28 0.17 -21.37
CA ALA A 115 -0.78 -0.68 -20.31
C ALA A 115 0.22 -1.81 -20.00
N HIS A 116 0.58 -1.92 -18.73
CA HIS A 116 1.54 -2.87 -18.19
C HIS A 116 0.85 -3.78 -17.16
N HIS A 117 1.14 -5.07 -17.23
CA HIS A 117 0.69 -6.03 -16.24
C HIS A 117 1.79 -6.22 -15.21
N ILE A 118 1.49 -5.89 -13.95
CA ILE A 118 2.38 -6.12 -12.81
C ILE A 118 1.64 -7.00 -11.81
N SER A 119 2.11 -8.24 -11.65
CA SER A 119 1.40 -9.27 -10.89
C SER A 119 -0.03 -9.47 -11.43
N ASP A 120 -1.05 -9.19 -10.63
CA ASP A 120 -2.48 -9.29 -10.93
C ASP A 120 -3.15 -7.92 -11.09
N VAL A 121 -2.33 -6.86 -11.24
CA VAL A 121 -2.75 -5.47 -11.39
C VAL A 121 -2.32 -4.97 -12.76
N VAL A 122 -3.26 -4.34 -13.47
CA VAL A 122 -2.98 -3.62 -14.71
C VAL A 122 -2.77 -2.15 -14.38
N ILE A 123 -1.70 -1.58 -14.90
CA ILE A 123 -1.39 -0.16 -14.80
C ILE A 123 -1.33 0.44 -16.19
N ASP A 124 -1.83 1.67 -16.37
CA ASP A 124 -1.73 2.42 -17.62
C ASP A 124 -0.69 3.54 -17.43
N GLU A 125 0.55 3.36 -17.91
CA GLU A 125 1.66 4.31 -17.75
C GLU A 125 1.85 5.20 -18.96
N CYS A 126 2.10 6.49 -18.73
CA CYS A 126 2.46 7.42 -19.80
C CYS A 126 3.98 7.44 -20.03
N VAL A 127 4.42 6.95 -21.19
CA VAL A 127 5.83 7.04 -21.64
C VAL A 127 6.36 8.48 -21.83
N GLY A 128 5.46 9.47 -21.83
CA GLY A 128 5.84 10.88 -21.87
C GLY A 128 6.14 11.42 -20.48
N CYS A 129 5.09 11.65 -19.70
CA CYS A 129 5.21 12.35 -18.42
C CYS A 129 5.44 11.43 -17.23
N GLY A 130 5.44 10.09 -17.39
CA GLY A 130 5.57 9.13 -16.29
C GLY A 130 4.36 9.05 -15.36
N GLY A 131 3.22 9.62 -15.75
CA GLY A 131 1.97 9.52 -14.98
C GLY A 131 1.32 8.14 -15.16
N VAL A 132 0.64 7.66 -14.13
CA VAL A 132 0.05 6.31 -14.09
C VAL A 132 -1.45 6.41 -13.82
N PHE A 133 -2.26 5.70 -14.60
CA PHE A 133 -3.68 5.51 -14.35
C PHE A 133 -3.94 4.10 -13.85
N LEU A 134 -4.64 3.99 -12.72
CA LEU A 134 -5.16 2.74 -12.20
C LEU A 134 -6.67 2.77 -12.29
N ASP A 135 -7.27 1.74 -12.89
CA ASP A 135 -8.71 1.61 -12.87
C ASP A 135 -9.24 1.36 -11.45
N GLN A 136 -10.56 1.42 -11.30
CA GLN A 136 -11.21 1.29 -10.01
C GLN A 136 -10.98 -0.08 -9.35
N VAL A 137 -10.82 -1.14 -10.13
CA VAL A 137 -10.55 -2.49 -9.62
C VAL A 137 -9.09 -2.60 -9.17
N ALA A 138 -8.16 -2.10 -9.98
CA ALA A 138 -6.73 -2.06 -9.72
C ALA A 138 -6.41 -1.30 -8.44
N ILE A 139 -6.92 -0.07 -8.27
CA ILE A 139 -6.65 0.73 -7.08
C ILE A 139 -7.23 0.09 -5.81
N GLN A 140 -8.41 -0.51 -5.89
CA GLN A 140 -9.01 -1.21 -4.75
C GLN A 140 -8.21 -2.45 -4.35
N ARG A 141 -7.70 -3.22 -5.32
CA ARG A 141 -6.82 -4.37 -5.04
C ARG A 141 -5.53 -3.95 -4.35
N VAL A 142 -4.95 -2.82 -4.76
CA VAL A 142 -3.71 -2.29 -4.16
C VAL A 142 -3.95 -1.79 -2.74
N ILE A 143 -5.05 -1.06 -2.49
CA ILE A 143 -5.35 -0.50 -1.16
C ILE A 143 -5.87 -1.56 -0.18
N ALA A 144 -6.70 -2.50 -0.64
CA ALA A 144 -7.31 -3.52 0.20
C ALA A 144 -6.34 -4.66 0.57
N ASP A 145 -5.16 -4.71 -0.04
CA ASP A 145 -4.15 -5.71 0.24
C ASP A 145 -3.46 -5.44 1.59
N ARG A 146 -4.05 -6.01 2.64
CA ARG A 146 -3.53 -5.95 4.02
C ARG A 146 -2.15 -6.58 4.20
N GLN A 147 -1.74 -7.47 3.30
CA GLN A 147 -0.42 -8.10 3.33
C GLN A 147 0.63 -7.28 2.56
N GLN A 148 0.23 -6.16 1.95
CA GLN A 148 1.09 -5.22 1.21
C GLN A 148 1.83 -5.83 0.01
N VAL A 149 1.51 -7.06 -0.38
CA VAL A 149 2.20 -7.83 -1.42
C VAL A 149 2.10 -7.15 -2.78
N ARG A 150 0.93 -6.60 -3.12
CA ARG A 150 0.69 -5.86 -4.37
C ARG A 150 1.42 -4.52 -4.39
N ALA A 151 1.50 -3.84 -3.24
CA ALA A 151 2.25 -2.59 -3.14
C ALA A 151 3.74 -2.82 -3.35
N GLU A 152 4.30 -3.87 -2.75
CA GLU A 152 5.70 -4.29 -2.94
C GLU A 152 5.99 -4.69 -4.39
N ALA A 153 5.11 -5.47 -5.02
CA ALA A 153 5.27 -5.88 -6.42
C ALA A 153 5.27 -4.69 -7.37
N LEU A 154 4.37 -3.72 -7.16
CA LEU A 154 4.35 -2.47 -7.92
C LEU A 154 5.61 -1.63 -7.69
N LEU A 155 6.08 -1.49 -6.46
CA LEU A 155 7.32 -0.77 -6.15
C LEU A 155 8.57 -1.39 -6.80
N GLY A 156 8.62 -2.73 -6.90
CA GLY A 156 9.73 -3.44 -7.53
C GLY A 156 9.74 -3.34 -9.06
N ALA A 157 8.56 -3.22 -9.69
CA ALA A 157 8.41 -3.20 -11.14
C ALA A 157 8.38 -1.78 -11.74
N LEU A 158 7.93 -0.79 -10.98
CA LEU A 158 7.94 0.61 -11.43
C LEU A 158 9.38 1.13 -11.52
N PRO A 159 9.75 1.83 -12.61
CA PRO A 159 11.07 2.43 -12.72
C PRO A 159 11.29 3.43 -11.58
N LYS A 160 12.38 3.26 -10.82
CA LYS A 160 12.87 4.23 -9.81
C LYS A 160 13.32 5.57 -10.43
N ALA A 161 13.40 5.64 -11.75
CA ALA A 161 13.91 6.80 -12.46
C ALA A 161 12.92 7.96 -12.40
N ALA A 162 13.44 9.15 -12.05
CA ALA A 162 12.73 10.40 -12.23
C ALA A 162 12.33 10.51 -13.72
N PRO A 163 11.03 10.67 -14.04
CA PRO A 163 10.65 10.91 -15.42
C PRO A 163 11.37 12.16 -15.90
N ALA A 164 11.80 12.15 -17.17
CA ALA A 164 12.30 13.35 -17.82
C ALA A 164 11.31 14.48 -17.52
N ALA A 165 11.80 15.58 -16.96
CA ALA A 165 10.99 16.74 -16.60
C ALA A 165 10.35 17.32 -17.86
N ILE A 166 9.20 16.77 -18.26
CA ILE A 166 8.31 17.46 -19.17
C ILE A 166 7.78 18.63 -18.36
N PRO A 167 7.95 19.89 -18.83
CA PRO A 167 7.37 21.02 -18.13
C PRO A 167 5.88 20.73 -17.92
N PRO A 168 5.36 20.90 -16.70
CA PRO A 168 3.95 20.66 -16.44
C PRO A 168 3.17 21.49 -17.44
N ARG A 169 2.34 20.83 -18.28
CA ARG A 169 1.20 21.58 -18.81
C ARG A 169 0.37 21.93 -17.58
N ASP A 170 0.31 23.22 -17.27
CA ASP A 170 -0.34 23.90 -16.12
C ASP A 170 -1.85 23.64 -15.98
N ARG A 171 -2.34 22.44 -16.26
CA ARG A 171 -3.74 22.09 -16.08
C ARG A 171 -3.94 21.60 -14.66
N MET A 172 -4.29 22.51 -13.76
CA MET A 172 -4.59 22.16 -12.36
C MET A 172 -5.69 21.09 -12.24
N TYR A 173 -6.61 21.04 -13.21
CA TYR A 173 -7.66 20.02 -13.32
C TYR A 173 -7.53 19.24 -14.62
N ILE A 174 -7.60 17.92 -14.51
CA ILE A 174 -7.44 16.99 -15.64
C ILE A 174 -8.73 16.22 -15.92
N LYS A 175 -8.90 15.76 -17.17
CA LYS A 175 -10.07 14.97 -17.60
C LYS A 175 -9.78 13.48 -17.47
N CYS A 176 -10.78 12.68 -17.13
CA CYS A 176 -10.67 11.24 -17.09
C CYS A 176 -10.29 10.67 -18.47
N PRO A 177 -9.28 9.79 -18.57
CA PRO A 177 -8.90 9.15 -19.84
C PRO A 177 -10.02 8.32 -20.47
N VAL A 178 -11.01 7.88 -19.67
CA VAL A 178 -12.13 7.05 -20.09
C VAL A 178 -13.35 7.89 -20.46
N CYS A 179 -13.96 8.61 -19.50
CA CYS A 179 -15.20 9.36 -19.75
C CYS A 179 -15.02 10.84 -20.07
N ARG A 180 -13.79 11.37 -20.06
CA ARG A 180 -13.45 12.78 -20.30
C ARG A 180 -14.07 13.79 -19.32
N VAL A 181 -14.77 13.34 -18.28
CA VAL A 181 -15.25 14.20 -17.18
C VAL A 181 -14.07 14.65 -16.32
N VAL A 182 -14.10 15.89 -15.82
CA VAL A 182 -13.07 16.43 -14.92
C VAL A 182 -12.93 15.57 -13.67
N MET A 183 -11.70 15.22 -13.32
CA MET A 183 -11.39 14.38 -12.17
C MET A 183 -11.30 15.22 -10.89
N ASN A 184 -11.68 14.62 -9.76
CA ASN A 184 -11.62 15.28 -8.47
C ASN A 184 -10.23 15.12 -7.86
N ARG A 185 -9.55 16.23 -7.65
CA ARG A 185 -8.28 16.28 -6.94
C ARG A 185 -8.51 15.94 -5.45
N ARG A 186 -7.93 14.85 -4.96
CA ARG A 186 -8.13 14.34 -3.59
C ARG A 186 -6.81 13.89 -2.99
N GLN A 187 -6.67 14.08 -1.69
CA GLN A 187 -5.60 13.44 -0.92
C GLN A 187 -5.99 11.99 -0.66
N LEU A 188 -5.21 11.03 -1.19
CA LEU A 188 -5.56 9.61 -1.12
C LEU A 188 -5.28 9.00 0.26
N ALA A 189 -4.17 9.41 0.89
CA ALA A 189 -3.77 8.95 2.21
C ALA A 189 -3.43 10.15 3.10
N LEU A 190 -4.22 10.35 4.16
CA LEU A 190 -4.00 11.35 5.21
C LEU A 190 -2.65 11.05 5.89
N GLY A 191 -1.57 11.66 5.40
CA GLY A 191 -0.21 11.45 5.91
C GLY A 191 0.85 11.21 4.85
N ALA A 192 0.50 10.70 3.66
CA ALA A 192 1.45 10.55 2.55
C ALA A 192 1.74 11.88 1.83
N GLY A 193 0.85 12.86 1.97
CA GLY A 193 0.96 14.16 1.28
C GLY A 193 0.75 14.08 -0.24
N VAL A 194 0.35 12.93 -0.78
CA VAL A 194 0.14 12.71 -2.21
C VAL A 194 -1.27 13.14 -2.61
N ILE A 195 -1.37 13.95 -3.66
CA ILE A 195 -2.62 14.48 -4.19
C ILE A 195 -2.88 13.85 -5.54
N VAL A 196 -3.89 13.01 -5.62
CA VAL A 196 -4.24 12.27 -6.84
C VAL A 196 -5.51 12.83 -7.48
N ASP A 197 -5.70 12.54 -8.75
CA ASP A 197 -6.91 12.91 -9.47
C ASP A 197 -7.84 11.69 -9.60
N VAL A 198 -9.07 11.78 -9.09
CA VAL A 198 -10.01 10.66 -8.95
C VAL A 198 -11.24 10.83 -9.82
N CYS A 199 -11.48 9.87 -10.71
CA CYS A 199 -12.77 9.67 -11.36
C CYS A 199 -13.56 8.62 -10.57
N LYS A 200 -14.72 9.01 -10.03
CA LYS A 200 -15.58 8.12 -9.23
C LYS A 200 -16.09 6.88 -9.98
N ALA A 201 -16.07 6.87 -11.31
CA ALA A 201 -16.58 5.77 -12.12
C ALA A 201 -15.49 4.88 -12.71
N HIS A 202 -14.28 5.41 -12.96
CA HIS A 202 -13.31 4.71 -13.80
C HIS A 202 -11.98 4.43 -13.09
N GLY A 203 -11.53 5.29 -12.18
CA GLY A 203 -10.21 5.09 -11.56
C GLY A 203 -9.51 6.37 -11.13
N THR A 204 -8.23 6.23 -10.85
CA THR A 204 -7.37 7.25 -10.25
C THR A 204 -6.12 7.47 -11.11
N PHE A 205 -5.79 8.73 -11.35
CA PHE A 205 -4.56 9.14 -12.02
C PHE A 205 -3.54 9.64 -10.99
N PHE A 206 -2.31 9.17 -11.12
CA PHE A 206 -1.14 9.54 -10.34
C PHE A 206 -0.18 10.30 -11.24
N ASP A 207 0.24 11.49 -10.82
CA ASP A 207 1.33 12.17 -11.50
C ASP A 207 2.65 11.40 -11.32
N ALA A 208 3.65 11.82 -12.09
CA ALA A 208 5.01 11.28 -12.03
C ALA A 208 5.52 11.07 -10.60
N GLY A 209 5.83 9.82 -10.26
CA GLY A 209 6.40 9.46 -8.95
C GLY A 209 5.42 9.50 -7.77
N GLU A 210 4.15 9.84 -7.97
CA GLU A 210 3.14 9.83 -6.90
C GLU A 210 2.70 8.43 -6.50
N LEU A 211 2.58 7.52 -7.47
CA LEU A 211 2.22 6.12 -7.20
C LEU A 211 3.29 5.44 -6.34
N PRO A 212 4.60 5.44 -6.67
CA PRO A 212 5.64 4.92 -5.79
C PRO A 212 5.59 5.49 -4.36
N LYS A 213 5.46 6.82 -4.20
CA LYS A 213 5.35 7.46 -2.87
C LYS A 213 4.16 6.95 -2.07
N THR A 214 3.03 6.77 -2.74
CA THR A 214 1.81 6.22 -2.12
C THR A 214 2.06 4.78 -1.64
N LEU A 215 2.67 3.96 -2.48
CA LEU A 215 2.95 2.55 -2.16
C LEU A 215 3.99 2.43 -1.04
N GLU A 216 5.06 3.24 -1.05
CA GLU A 216 6.04 3.29 0.04
C GLU A 216 5.39 3.67 1.38
N PHE A 217 4.46 4.63 1.37
CA PHE A 217 3.72 4.98 2.57
C PHE A 217 2.87 3.82 3.08
N ILE A 218 2.19 3.10 2.18
CA ILE A 218 1.38 1.94 2.53
C ILE A 218 2.27 0.82 3.09
N SER A 219 3.33 0.42 2.38
CA SER A 219 4.25 -0.66 2.79
C SER A 219 4.96 -0.37 4.12
N ASN A 220 5.17 0.90 4.47
CA ASN A 220 5.74 1.28 5.77
C ASN A 220 4.68 1.38 6.91
N GLY A 221 3.50 0.78 6.74
CA GLY A 221 2.42 0.82 7.73
C GLY A 221 1.90 2.24 8.00
N GLY A 222 1.92 3.10 6.98
CA GLY A 222 1.49 4.49 7.07
C GLY A 222 0.00 4.62 7.34
N LEU A 223 -0.82 3.69 6.81
CA LEU A 223 -2.27 3.69 6.99
C LEU A 223 -2.67 3.43 8.44
N GLU A 224 -2.09 2.42 9.09
CA GLU A 224 -2.37 2.10 10.50
C GLU A 224 -1.89 3.22 11.43
N ARG A 225 -0.77 3.89 11.08
CA ARG A 225 -0.28 5.06 11.81
C ARG A 225 -1.20 6.28 11.63
N ALA A 226 -1.69 6.52 10.42
CA ALA A 226 -2.62 7.60 10.14
C ALA A 226 -3.96 7.40 10.85
N GLU A 227 -4.52 6.20 10.79
CA GLU A 227 -5.78 5.85 11.45
C GLU A 227 -5.69 6.04 12.97
N ARG A 228 -4.61 5.56 13.59
CA ARG A 228 -4.36 5.76 15.03
C ARG A 228 -4.27 7.23 15.42
N ARG A 229 -3.52 8.05 14.66
CA ARG A 229 -3.44 9.49 14.91
C ARG A 229 -4.79 10.18 14.77
N GLN A 230 -5.60 9.78 13.79
CA GLN A 230 -6.92 10.36 13.57
C GLN A 230 -7.87 10.01 14.72
N LEU A 231 -7.82 8.77 15.21
CA LEU A 231 -8.59 8.34 16.37
C LEU A 231 -8.15 9.07 17.66
N GLU A 232 -6.85 9.28 17.84
CA GLU A 232 -6.31 10.09 18.95
C GLU A 232 -6.78 11.55 18.87
N ALA A 233 -6.68 12.17 17.68
CA ALA A 233 -7.13 13.55 17.46
C ALA A 233 -8.64 13.72 17.72
N LEU A 234 -9.47 12.77 17.28
CA LEU A 234 -10.90 12.77 17.57
C LEU A 234 -11.18 12.65 19.07
N ARG A 235 -10.44 11.81 19.79
CA ARG A 235 -10.56 11.68 21.26
C ARG A 235 -10.16 12.95 21.98
N GLU A 236 -9.08 13.61 21.56
CA GLU A 236 -8.65 14.89 22.12
C GLU A 236 -9.65 16.00 21.86
N ALA A 237 -10.20 16.08 20.64
CA ALA A 237 -11.23 17.04 20.28
C ALA A 237 -12.49 16.86 21.15
N ALA A 238 -12.96 15.62 21.32
CA ALA A 238 -14.11 15.32 22.17
C ALA A 238 -13.87 15.70 23.64
N LYS A 239 -12.67 15.45 24.18
CA LYS A 239 -12.29 15.87 25.54
C LYS A 239 -12.32 17.40 25.69
N ARG A 240 -11.77 18.14 24.72
CA ARG A 240 -11.77 19.61 24.72
C ARG A 240 -13.19 20.17 24.67
N GLU A 241 -14.05 19.59 23.84
CA GLU A 241 -15.46 19.98 23.75
C GLU A 241 -16.20 19.74 25.08
N GLN A 242 -16.00 18.58 25.72
CA GLN A 242 -16.60 18.27 27.02
C GLN A 242 -16.09 19.20 28.13
N GLN A 243 -14.80 19.55 28.13
CA GLN A 243 -14.22 20.52 29.07
C GLN A 243 -14.79 21.92 28.85
N ASN A 244 -14.90 22.38 27.60
CA ASN A 244 -15.49 23.67 27.26
C ASN A 244 -16.96 23.74 27.69
N ALA A 245 -17.74 22.67 27.48
CA ALA A 245 -19.13 22.59 27.92
C ALA A 245 -19.27 22.62 29.46
N ARG A 246 -18.37 21.95 30.18
CA ARG A 246 -18.32 22.03 31.65
C ARG A 246 -17.97 23.43 32.14
N TYR A 247 -16.99 24.07 31.51
CA TYR A 247 -16.56 25.42 31.85
C TYR A 247 -17.67 26.45 31.55
N SER A 248 -18.34 26.35 30.40
CA SER A 248 -19.45 27.23 30.05
C SER A 248 -20.63 27.08 31.01
N HIS A 249 -20.99 25.86 31.39
CA HIS A 249 -22.03 25.59 32.39
C HIS A 249 -21.67 26.18 33.77
N MET A 250 -20.42 26.03 34.22
CA MET A 250 -19.94 26.63 35.47
C MET A 250 -19.99 28.17 35.44
N MET A 251 -19.64 28.79 34.32
CA MET A 251 -19.70 30.25 34.16
C MET A 251 -21.14 30.78 34.11
N ALA A 252 -22.05 30.07 33.45
CA ALA A 252 -23.47 30.39 33.46
C ALA A 252 -24.04 30.36 34.90
N ALA A 253 -23.72 29.31 35.68
CA ALA A 253 -24.15 29.18 37.07
C ALA A 253 -23.59 30.26 38.02
N ARG A 254 -22.36 30.74 37.76
CA ARG A 254 -21.75 31.87 38.52
C ARG A 254 -22.41 33.22 38.18
N SER A 255 -22.83 33.43 36.93
CA SER A 255 -23.54 34.66 36.53
C SER A 255 -24.96 34.74 37.10
N SER A 256 -25.66 33.60 37.23
CA SER A 256 -26.99 33.55 37.87
C SER A 256 -26.93 33.75 39.39
N THR A 257 -25.81 33.38 40.03
CA THR A 257 -25.62 33.59 41.47
C THR A 257 -25.18 35.01 41.81
N SER A 258 -24.44 35.71 40.94
CA SER A 258 -24.17 37.15 41.11
C SER A 258 -25.43 38.01 40.90
N ALA A 259 -26.32 37.62 39.98
CA ALA A 259 -27.61 38.30 39.77
C ALA A 259 -28.54 38.22 41.00
N HIS A 260 -28.47 37.12 41.79
CA HIS A 260 -29.20 37.01 43.06
C HIS A 260 -28.52 37.72 44.24
N ALA A 261 -27.20 37.92 44.20
CA ALA A 261 -26.47 38.64 45.24
C ALA A 261 -26.65 40.17 45.14
N ASP A 262 -26.80 40.73 43.94
CA ASP A 262 -27.13 42.16 43.74
C ASP A 262 -28.61 42.47 44.03
N ALA A 263 -29.50 41.48 44.00
CA ALA A 263 -30.92 41.66 44.37
C ALA A 263 -31.16 41.75 45.89
N HIS A 264 -30.19 41.37 46.73
CA HIS A 264 -30.33 41.37 48.19
C HIS A 264 -29.50 42.44 48.92
N ARG A 265 -28.83 43.35 48.20
CA ARG A 265 -28.12 44.50 48.77
C ARG A 265 -28.67 45.82 48.23
N GLY A 266 -29.97 46.05 48.46
CA GLY A 266 -30.68 47.26 48.06
C GLY A 266 -31.87 47.58 48.94
N GLY A 267 -31.77 47.30 50.25
CA GLY A 267 -32.69 47.85 51.24
C GLY A 267 -32.41 49.33 51.44
N GLN A 268 -33.43 50.15 51.15
CA GLN A 268 -33.59 51.55 51.57
C GLN A 268 -32.68 52.58 50.91
N GLY A 269 -33.19 53.16 49.82
CA GLY A 269 -32.59 54.35 49.22
C GLY A 269 -33.43 54.93 48.09
N THR A 270 -34.43 55.74 48.46
CA THR A 270 -35.06 56.78 47.63
C THR A 270 -36.04 56.26 46.55
N ALA A 271 -37.36 56.22 46.75
CA ALA A 271 -38.27 57.36 46.88
C ALA A 271 -38.09 58.54 45.89
N PHE A 272 -37.13 58.50 44.93
CA PHE A 272 -36.81 59.69 44.12
C PHE A 272 -37.00 59.53 42.59
N ILE A 273 -36.99 58.31 42.04
CA ILE A 273 -37.07 58.13 40.57
C ILE A 273 -38.51 57.93 40.06
N GLU A 274 -39.43 57.42 40.89
CA GLU A 274 -40.86 57.30 40.52
C GLU A 274 -41.62 58.65 40.53
N LEU A 275 -41.04 59.73 41.11
CA LEU A 275 -41.65 61.06 41.10
C LEU A 275 -41.32 61.89 39.83
N LEU A 276 -40.31 61.50 39.04
CA LEU A 276 -39.92 62.23 37.83
C LEU A 276 -40.56 61.71 36.53
N ARG A 277 -41.43 60.70 36.60
CA ARG A 277 -42.34 60.31 35.49
C ARG A 277 -43.60 61.19 35.39
N ALA A 278 -43.80 62.15 36.30
CA ALA A 278 -44.97 63.02 36.31
C ALA A 278 -44.81 64.36 35.56
N LEU A 279 -43.69 64.59 34.86
CA LEU A 279 -43.42 65.89 34.22
C LEU A 279 -43.19 65.87 32.70
N TRP A 280 -43.29 64.72 32.01
CA TRP A 280 -43.21 64.68 30.55
C TRP A 280 -44.46 64.04 29.96
N ARG A 281 -45.43 64.92 29.69
CA ARG A 281 -46.29 64.86 28.51
C ARG A 281 -45.45 65.13 27.26
#